data_AF-A0A352EZS7-F1
#
_entry.id   AF-A0A352EZS7-F1
#
_cell.length_a   1.000
_cell.length_b   1.000
_cell.length_c   1.000
_cell.angle_alpha   90.00
_cell.angle_beta   90.00
_cell.angle_gamma   90.00
#
_symmetry.space_group_name_H-M   'P 1'
#
loop_
_entity.id
_entity.type
_entity.pdbx_description
1 polymer ?
#
loop_
_entity_poly.entity_id
_entity_poly.type
_entity_poly.pdbx_seq_one_letter_code
_entity_poly.pdbx_strand_id
1 'polypeptide(L)'
;MPKETLYGRAGIADVAEFYRTKFVSDEVLDSRYFKALDRFDIRFARTMWVYDNVRAGSSVLELGCGAGMLALLKRKGVALTGVDLSSECALAARRNGYDATFAAELSRLPFPSASFDYVVSLDVLGHVEAETKDAVLTEVKRVLRPGGVTLHGVECTDRAARKGYDEMSAEELRRFIEIDGHVGLEEEHEHAARFRKFFSHVAWEPRYALCLSSEEFLKQADRYGLPFEDDFLDYLRGLSFKERRAFDIAMGYVFGKISDLNLHLPESGLYVLLKASDAPLGPFYNEHRDRRNLFSESAQGAVSAASPITAATQLCLDRNIEVEFDDGWFEPNVLPPIARWMGQQAAIRFSAAKVSEIRLDLTTHLPDLHARPLGVELFLNGEKLCAFSLWRYGWLELRVPVSGDLGGVANGEFELELRADRTWQPRPVADETRDDRELSIAVCNIVVR
;
A
#
# COMPACT_ATOMS: atom_id res chain seq x y z
N MET A 1 6.26 -29.43 26.63
CA MET A 1 5.67 -28.07 26.64
C MET A 1 5.88 -27.48 25.27
N PRO A 2 4.92 -26.75 24.68
CA PRO A 2 5.18 -26.05 23.43
C PRO A 2 6.37 -25.10 23.63
N LYS A 3 7.28 -25.07 22.64
CA LYS A 3 8.42 -24.15 22.63
C LYS A 3 7.85 -22.73 22.66
N GLU A 4 8.41 -21.88 23.51
CA GLU A 4 8.05 -20.45 23.54
C GLU A 4 8.37 -19.83 22.17
N THR A 5 7.44 -19.04 21.63
CA THR A 5 7.62 -18.33 20.35
C THR A 5 8.74 -17.31 20.45
N LEU A 6 9.35 -16.94 19.32
CA LEU A 6 10.38 -15.90 19.28
C LEU A 6 9.82 -14.53 19.68
N TYR A 7 8.57 -14.23 19.31
CA TYR A 7 7.86 -13.06 19.84
C TYR A 7 7.70 -13.12 21.37
N GLY A 8 7.34 -14.29 21.91
CA GLY A 8 7.22 -14.52 23.35
C GLY A 8 8.55 -14.31 24.07
N ARG A 9 9.64 -14.90 23.57
CA ARG A 9 11.01 -14.70 24.08
C ARG A 9 11.46 -13.23 24.05
N ALA A 10 10.97 -12.45 23.09
CA ALA A 10 11.21 -11.00 23.00
C ALA A 10 10.26 -10.14 23.87
N GLY A 11 9.31 -10.76 24.57
CA GLY A 11 8.32 -10.06 25.38
C GLY A 11 7.28 -9.30 24.56
N ILE A 12 6.96 -9.78 23.36
CA ILE A 12 5.88 -9.29 22.50
C ILE A 12 4.71 -10.26 22.63
N ALA A 13 3.74 -9.91 23.49
CA ALA A 13 2.61 -10.79 23.78
C ALA A 13 1.45 -10.65 22.79
N ASP A 14 1.22 -9.46 22.24
CA ASP A 14 0.19 -9.19 21.24
C ASP A 14 0.85 -8.89 19.88
N VAL A 15 0.97 -9.93 19.07
CA VAL A 15 1.59 -9.84 17.74
C VAL A 15 0.70 -9.03 16.79
N ALA A 16 -0.63 -9.15 16.88
CA ALA A 16 -1.54 -8.40 16.01
C ALA A 16 -1.42 -6.89 16.26
N GLU A 17 -1.38 -6.47 17.52
CA GLU A 17 -1.14 -5.08 17.91
C GLU A 17 0.24 -4.57 17.46
N PHE A 18 1.27 -5.40 17.61
CA PHE A 18 2.61 -5.09 17.11
C PHE A 18 2.62 -4.81 15.60
N TYR A 19 1.98 -5.67 14.79
CA TYR A 19 1.83 -5.45 13.35
C TYR A 19 0.96 -4.24 13.04
N ARG A 20 -0.12 -4.00 13.80
CA ARG A 20 -1.00 -2.85 13.63
C ARG A 20 -0.22 -1.53 13.69
N THR A 21 0.63 -1.37 14.70
CA THR A 21 1.42 -0.13 14.87
C THR A 21 2.48 0.09 13.80
N LYS A 22 2.92 -0.98 13.11
CA LYS A 22 4.00 -0.93 12.12
C LYS A 22 3.52 -0.83 10.67
N PHE A 23 2.42 -1.52 10.34
CA PHE A 23 2.03 -1.74 8.95
C PHE A 23 0.64 -1.22 8.60
N VAL A 24 -0.14 -0.74 9.58
CA VAL A 24 -1.31 0.08 9.25
C VAL A 24 -0.78 1.41 8.73
N SER A 25 -1.01 1.63 7.45
CA SER A 25 -0.76 2.90 6.79
C SER A 25 -2.10 3.52 6.42
N ASP A 26 -2.24 4.82 6.69
CA ASP A 26 -3.36 5.61 6.19
C ASP A 26 -3.17 6.01 4.71
N GLU A 27 -2.10 5.54 4.07
CA GLU A 27 -1.85 5.72 2.66
C GLU A 27 -2.89 4.97 1.81
N VAL A 28 -3.66 5.74 1.03
CA VAL A 28 -4.64 5.20 0.09
C VAL A 28 -3.91 4.68 -1.16
N LEU A 29 -3.82 3.35 -1.30
CA LEU A 29 -3.15 2.66 -2.40
C LEU A 29 -4.10 2.23 -3.53
N ASP A 30 -5.33 2.74 -3.48
CA ASP A 30 -6.39 2.33 -4.38
C ASP A 30 -6.06 2.53 -5.87
N SER A 31 -6.41 1.54 -6.68
CA SER A 31 -6.21 1.53 -8.13
C SER A 31 -6.83 2.73 -8.87
N ARG A 32 -7.87 3.37 -8.30
CA ARG A 32 -8.49 4.59 -8.80
C ARG A 32 -7.53 5.78 -8.81
N TYR A 33 -6.47 5.78 -7.99
CA TYR A 33 -5.47 6.86 -7.83
C TYR A 33 -4.13 6.48 -8.43
N PHE A 34 -4.15 5.49 -9.33
CA PHE A 34 -2.93 5.03 -9.95
C PHE A 34 -2.45 6.01 -11.02
N LYS A 35 -1.56 6.92 -10.64
CA LYS A 35 -0.64 7.59 -11.54
C LYS A 35 0.71 6.92 -11.40
N ALA A 36 1.17 6.29 -12.47
CA ALA A 36 2.36 5.46 -12.42
C ALA A 36 3.58 6.22 -11.87
N LEU A 37 3.84 7.45 -12.34
CA LEU A 37 4.97 8.27 -11.87
C LEU A 37 4.90 8.64 -10.38
N ASP A 38 3.69 8.65 -9.80
CA ASP A 38 3.49 9.04 -8.42
C ASP A 38 3.70 7.90 -7.44
N ARG A 39 3.59 6.70 -7.99
CA ARG A 39 3.73 5.44 -7.28
C ARG A 39 4.96 4.68 -7.74
N PHE A 40 5.75 5.19 -8.69
CA PHE A 40 6.92 4.51 -9.23
C PHE A 40 8.07 4.56 -8.22
N ASP A 41 7.95 3.85 -7.11
CA ASP A 41 9.02 3.67 -6.14
C ASP A 41 9.53 2.22 -6.15
N ILE A 42 10.48 1.91 -5.27
CA ILE A 42 11.06 0.58 -5.18
C ILE A 42 10.05 -0.50 -4.74
N ARG A 43 9.06 -0.15 -3.93
CA ARG A 43 7.99 -1.07 -3.47
C ARG A 43 7.08 -1.40 -4.63
N PHE A 44 6.75 -0.40 -5.45
CA PHE A 44 6.01 -0.56 -6.68
C PHE A 44 6.72 -1.45 -7.70
N ALA A 45 8.05 -1.45 -7.73
CA ALA A 45 8.81 -2.34 -8.60
C ALA A 45 8.51 -3.84 -8.30
N ARG A 46 8.35 -4.19 -7.01
CA ARG A 46 7.92 -5.53 -6.57
C ARG A 46 6.47 -5.83 -6.92
N THR A 47 5.57 -4.86 -6.69
CA THR A 47 4.17 -4.95 -7.14
C THR A 47 4.07 -5.14 -8.65
N MET A 48 4.96 -4.50 -9.43
CA MET A 48 4.99 -4.66 -10.88
C MET A 48 5.48 -6.03 -11.32
N TRP A 49 6.42 -6.63 -10.59
CA TRP A 49 6.80 -8.01 -10.84
C TRP A 49 5.60 -8.96 -10.64
N VAL A 50 4.82 -8.77 -9.57
CA VAL A 50 3.56 -9.53 -9.38
C VAL A 50 2.58 -9.22 -10.52
N TYR A 51 2.37 -7.94 -10.82
CA TYR A 51 1.47 -7.49 -11.88
C TYR A 51 1.78 -8.20 -13.19
N ASP A 52 3.02 -8.20 -13.64
CA ASP A 52 3.43 -8.78 -14.91
C ASP A 52 3.43 -10.31 -14.92
N ASN A 53 3.33 -10.98 -13.77
CA ASN A 53 3.30 -12.43 -13.64
C ASN A 53 1.94 -12.99 -13.20
N VAL A 54 0.93 -12.13 -13.06
CA VAL A 54 -0.47 -12.51 -12.84
C VAL A 54 -1.27 -12.29 -14.11
N ARG A 55 -2.03 -13.31 -14.52
CA ARG A 55 -2.91 -13.25 -15.68
C ARG A 55 -4.16 -12.41 -15.39
N ALA A 56 -4.62 -11.66 -16.38
CA ALA A 56 -5.87 -10.92 -16.28
C ALA A 56 -7.09 -11.82 -16.02
N GLY A 57 -8.07 -11.30 -15.27
CA GLY A 57 -9.30 -12.01 -14.91
C GLY A 57 -9.12 -13.14 -13.89
N SER A 58 -7.93 -13.33 -13.32
CA SER A 58 -7.65 -14.45 -12.41
C SER A 58 -8.16 -14.18 -10.98
N SER A 59 -8.33 -15.25 -10.21
CA SER A 59 -8.55 -15.17 -8.76
C SER A 59 -7.22 -15.24 -8.02
N VAL A 60 -6.93 -14.22 -7.22
CA VAL A 60 -5.66 -14.04 -6.50
C VAL A 60 -5.94 -13.94 -5.00
N LEU A 61 -5.18 -14.72 -4.22
CA LEU A 61 -5.09 -14.56 -2.76
C LEU A 61 -3.76 -13.91 -2.41
N GLU A 62 -3.78 -12.81 -1.67
CA GLU A 62 -2.58 -12.25 -1.03
C GLU A 62 -2.50 -12.67 0.44
N LEU A 63 -1.34 -13.18 0.85
CA LEU A 63 -1.01 -13.48 2.24
C LEU A 63 -0.24 -12.31 2.85
N GLY A 64 -0.66 -11.84 4.02
CA GLY A 64 -0.17 -10.63 4.68
C GLY A 64 -0.46 -9.39 3.84
N CYS A 65 -1.75 -9.12 3.58
CA CYS A 65 -2.15 -8.09 2.64
C CYS A 65 -1.87 -6.65 3.13
N GLY A 66 -1.56 -6.45 4.42
CA GLY A 66 -1.25 -5.13 4.97
C GLY A 66 -2.31 -4.09 4.59
N ALA A 67 -1.87 -2.92 4.11
CA ALA A 67 -2.77 -1.89 3.60
C ALA A 67 -3.24 -2.13 2.15
N GLY A 68 -2.92 -3.25 1.49
CA GLY A 68 -3.43 -3.61 0.17
C GLY A 68 -2.60 -3.09 -1.01
N MET A 69 -1.29 -3.35 -1.01
CA MET A 69 -0.38 -2.87 -2.06
C MET A 69 -0.65 -3.45 -3.45
N LEU A 70 -1.33 -4.59 -3.55
CA LEU A 70 -1.62 -5.25 -4.83
C LEU A 70 -2.94 -4.80 -5.45
N ALA A 71 -3.58 -3.75 -4.94
CA ALA A 71 -4.78 -3.14 -5.52
C ALA A 71 -4.64 -2.83 -7.02
N LEU A 72 -3.41 -2.59 -7.51
CA LEU A 72 -3.12 -2.40 -8.93
C LEU A 72 -3.60 -3.57 -9.81
N LEU A 73 -3.63 -4.80 -9.30
CA LEU A 73 -4.12 -5.98 -10.02
C LEU A 73 -5.58 -5.83 -10.46
N LYS A 74 -6.36 -4.95 -9.82
CA LYS A 74 -7.72 -4.62 -10.27
C LYS A 74 -7.77 -4.05 -11.69
N ARG A 75 -6.69 -3.39 -12.16
CA ARG A 75 -6.54 -2.94 -13.56
C ARG A 75 -6.48 -4.11 -14.56
N LYS A 76 -6.18 -5.33 -14.09
CA LYS A 76 -6.24 -6.58 -14.87
C LYS A 76 -7.57 -7.33 -14.69
N GLY A 77 -8.57 -6.74 -14.04
CA GLY A 77 -9.83 -7.42 -13.74
C GLY A 77 -9.68 -8.62 -12.80
N VAL A 78 -8.61 -8.65 -11.99
CA VAL A 78 -8.38 -9.70 -11.00
C VAL A 78 -9.43 -9.64 -9.88
N ALA A 79 -9.89 -10.80 -9.44
CA ALA A 79 -10.61 -10.97 -8.18
C ALA A 79 -9.58 -11.16 -7.05
N LEU A 80 -9.37 -10.12 -6.25
CA LEU A 80 -8.29 -9.99 -5.27
C LEU A 80 -8.84 -10.19 -3.85
N THR A 81 -8.38 -11.25 -3.20
CA THR A 81 -8.67 -11.56 -1.79
C THR A 81 -7.41 -11.36 -0.96
N GLY A 82 -7.53 -10.76 0.22
CA GLY A 82 -6.40 -10.56 1.14
C GLY A 82 -6.60 -11.26 2.48
N VAL A 83 -5.53 -11.76 3.08
CA VAL A 83 -5.51 -12.24 4.47
C VAL A 83 -4.40 -11.51 5.22
N ASP A 84 -4.70 -11.05 6.43
CA ASP A 84 -3.72 -10.50 7.35
C ASP A 84 -4.00 -10.99 8.77
N LEU A 85 -3.02 -10.95 9.67
CA LEU A 85 -3.27 -11.25 11.09
C LEU A 85 -4.01 -10.08 11.76
N SER A 86 -3.75 -8.85 11.30
CA SER A 86 -4.37 -7.62 11.78
C SER A 86 -5.70 -7.37 11.07
N SER A 87 -6.78 -7.24 11.86
CA SER A 87 -8.11 -6.94 11.33
C SER A 87 -8.17 -5.55 10.68
N GLU A 88 -7.38 -4.61 11.19
CA GLU A 88 -7.24 -3.24 10.73
C GLU A 88 -6.53 -3.18 9.39
N CYS A 89 -5.46 -3.96 9.20
CA CYS A 89 -4.82 -4.15 7.90
C CYS A 89 -5.81 -4.72 6.88
N ALA A 90 -6.51 -5.80 7.25
CA ALA A 90 -7.54 -6.39 6.38
C ALA A 90 -8.63 -5.37 6.00
N LEU A 91 -9.06 -4.50 6.91
CA LEU A 91 -10.01 -3.41 6.62
C LEU A 91 -9.40 -2.33 5.71
N ALA A 92 -8.14 -1.96 5.91
CA ALA A 92 -7.43 -1.00 5.06
C ALA A 92 -7.28 -1.53 3.62
N ALA A 93 -6.83 -2.78 3.44
CA ALA A 93 -6.77 -3.42 2.12
C ALA A 93 -8.15 -3.47 1.44
N ARG A 94 -9.22 -3.71 2.20
CA ARG A 94 -10.59 -3.67 1.67
C ARG A 94 -10.96 -2.29 1.13
N ARG A 95 -10.62 -1.23 1.86
CA ARG A 95 -10.82 0.17 1.42
C ARG A 95 -10.00 0.48 0.17
N ASN A 96 -8.81 -0.11 0.04
CA ASN A 96 -7.93 0.07 -1.11
C ASN A 96 -8.30 -0.76 -2.34
N GLY A 97 -9.43 -1.48 -2.34
CA GLY A 97 -10.02 -2.07 -3.55
C GLY A 97 -9.97 -3.59 -3.64
N TYR A 98 -9.65 -4.28 -2.55
CA TYR A 98 -9.73 -5.74 -2.48
C TYR A 98 -11.20 -6.18 -2.48
N ASP A 99 -11.51 -7.29 -3.12
CA ASP A 99 -12.90 -7.78 -3.21
C ASP A 99 -13.35 -8.44 -1.90
N ALA A 100 -12.40 -9.06 -1.18
CA ALA A 100 -12.61 -9.67 0.13
C ALA A 100 -11.33 -9.61 0.95
N THR A 101 -11.46 -9.44 2.27
CA THR A 101 -10.34 -9.48 3.20
C THR A 101 -10.72 -10.22 4.47
N PHE A 102 -9.76 -10.91 5.10
CA PHE A 102 -9.99 -11.74 6.27
C PHE A 102 -8.85 -11.55 7.29
N ALA A 103 -9.21 -11.51 8.56
CA ALA A 103 -8.25 -11.66 9.65
C ALA A 103 -8.05 -13.16 9.95
N ALA A 104 -6.88 -13.72 9.63
CA ALA A 104 -6.60 -15.14 9.85
C ALA A 104 -5.10 -15.45 9.93
N GLU A 105 -4.78 -16.56 10.61
CA GLU A 105 -3.43 -17.14 10.57
C GLU A 105 -3.15 -17.78 9.21
N LEU A 106 -1.94 -17.55 8.67
CA LEU A 106 -1.55 -18.07 7.35
C LEU A 106 -1.37 -19.60 7.34
N SER A 107 -1.15 -20.20 8.51
CA SER A 107 -1.06 -21.65 8.70
C SER A 107 -2.44 -22.34 8.68
N ARG A 108 -3.54 -21.57 8.63
CA ARG A 108 -4.91 -22.09 8.58
C ARG A 108 -5.84 -21.12 7.85
N LEU A 109 -5.80 -21.16 6.51
CA LEU A 109 -6.55 -20.25 5.67
C LEU A 109 -8.05 -20.60 5.63
N PRO A 110 -8.95 -19.60 5.72
CA PRO A 110 -10.40 -19.81 5.76
C PRO A 110 -11.03 -20.07 4.39
N PHE A 111 -10.31 -20.74 3.49
CA PHE A 111 -10.74 -20.99 2.11
C PHE A 111 -10.80 -22.49 1.80
N PRO A 112 -11.73 -22.93 0.94
CA PRO A 112 -11.71 -24.29 0.40
C PRO A 112 -10.44 -24.58 -0.40
N SER A 113 -10.14 -25.86 -0.60
CA SER A 113 -9.06 -26.28 -1.50
C SER A 113 -9.35 -25.84 -2.94
N ALA A 114 -8.31 -25.59 -3.73
CA ALA A 114 -8.41 -25.22 -5.15
C ALA A 114 -9.30 -23.97 -5.44
N SER A 115 -9.17 -22.94 -4.60
CA SER A 115 -9.96 -21.71 -4.69
C SER A 115 -9.33 -20.65 -5.60
N PHE A 116 -8.01 -20.57 -5.68
CA PHE A 116 -7.29 -19.46 -6.33
C PHE A 116 -6.42 -19.92 -7.49
N ASP A 117 -6.29 -19.08 -8.51
CA ASP A 117 -5.34 -19.28 -9.62
C ASP A 117 -3.93 -18.90 -9.20
N TYR A 118 -3.81 -17.85 -8.36
CA TYR A 118 -2.54 -17.40 -7.80
C TYR A 118 -2.64 -17.19 -6.29
N VAL A 119 -1.55 -17.50 -5.60
CA VAL A 119 -1.29 -17.04 -4.23
C VAL A 119 -0.08 -16.13 -4.28
N VAL A 120 -0.15 -14.96 -3.65
CA VAL A 120 0.92 -13.96 -3.66
C VAL A 120 1.27 -13.62 -2.22
N SER A 121 2.55 -13.39 -1.94
CA SER A 121 3.01 -12.94 -0.63
C SER A 121 4.28 -12.12 -0.79
N LEU A 122 4.25 -10.86 -0.39
CA LEU A 122 5.41 -9.96 -0.43
C LEU A 122 5.74 -9.55 1.01
N ASP A 123 6.96 -9.80 1.46
CA ASP A 123 7.47 -9.34 2.77
C ASP A 123 6.74 -9.95 3.97
N VAL A 124 6.44 -11.26 3.93
CA VAL A 124 5.67 -11.94 4.98
C VAL A 124 6.37 -13.17 5.53
N LEU A 125 7.00 -13.98 4.68
CA LEU A 125 7.60 -15.23 5.16
C LEU A 125 8.77 -15.00 6.13
N GLY A 126 9.46 -13.85 6.09
CA GLY A 126 10.46 -13.47 7.11
C GLY A 126 9.87 -13.23 8.50
N HIS A 127 8.56 -13.01 8.58
CA HIS A 127 7.77 -12.79 9.80
C HIS A 127 7.09 -14.06 10.32
N VAL A 128 7.23 -15.18 9.61
CA VAL A 128 6.70 -16.48 10.03
C VAL A 128 7.85 -17.31 10.59
N GLU A 129 7.70 -17.81 11.82
CA GLU A 129 8.70 -18.70 12.43
C GLU A 129 9.00 -19.92 11.55
N ALA A 130 10.26 -20.35 11.54
CA ALA A 130 10.74 -21.42 10.67
C ALA A 130 9.92 -22.73 10.78
N GLU A 131 9.47 -23.04 11.99
CA GLU A 131 8.64 -24.20 12.31
C GLU A 131 7.21 -24.10 11.74
N THR A 132 6.69 -22.89 11.54
CA THR A 132 5.32 -22.63 11.04
C THR A 132 5.27 -22.52 9.51
N LYS A 133 6.39 -22.18 8.86
CA LYS A 133 6.45 -21.98 7.40
C LYS A 133 5.95 -23.17 6.58
N ASP A 134 6.27 -24.40 6.99
CA ASP A 134 5.84 -25.60 6.26
C ASP A 134 4.30 -25.79 6.34
N ALA A 135 3.66 -25.37 7.44
CA ALA A 135 2.20 -25.34 7.55
C ALA A 135 1.59 -24.26 6.64
N VAL A 136 2.20 -23.07 6.58
CA VAL A 136 1.79 -22.02 5.63
C VAL A 136 1.86 -22.51 4.19
N LEU A 137 2.98 -23.10 3.77
CA LEU A 137 3.13 -23.63 2.41
C LEU A 137 2.21 -24.80 2.10
N THR A 138 1.83 -25.60 3.11
CA THR A 138 0.78 -26.61 2.99
C THR A 138 -0.55 -25.96 2.63
N GLU A 139 -0.93 -24.89 3.32
CA GLU A 139 -2.15 -24.14 3.03
C GLU A 139 -2.09 -23.46 1.66
N VAL A 140 -0.96 -22.85 1.28
CA VAL A 140 -0.74 -22.27 -0.05
C VAL A 140 -1.01 -23.32 -1.13
N LYS A 141 -0.38 -24.50 -1.01
CA LYS A 141 -0.60 -25.59 -1.95
C LYS A 141 -2.06 -26.04 -1.98
N ARG A 142 -2.71 -26.13 -0.81
CA ARG A 142 -4.10 -26.58 -0.70
C ARG A 142 -5.07 -25.63 -1.39
N VAL A 143 -4.91 -24.32 -1.22
CA VAL A 143 -5.85 -23.33 -1.77
C VAL A 143 -5.60 -23.01 -3.24
N LEU A 144 -4.42 -23.33 -3.77
CA LEU A 144 -4.14 -23.24 -5.20
C LEU A 144 -4.94 -24.27 -6.01
N ARG A 145 -5.48 -23.83 -7.14
CA ARG A 145 -6.05 -24.72 -8.16
C ARG A 145 -4.95 -25.59 -8.78
N PRO A 146 -5.30 -26.75 -9.37
CA PRO A 146 -4.36 -27.48 -10.22
C PRO A 146 -3.77 -26.55 -11.30
N GLY A 147 -2.44 -26.48 -11.36
CA GLY A 147 -1.72 -25.56 -12.25
C GLY A 147 -1.68 -24.10 -11.79
N GLY A 148 -2.19 -23.79 -10.61
CA GLY A 148 -2.04 -22.48 -9.98
C GLY A 148 -0.59 -22.19 -9.60
N VAL A 149 -0.24 -20.92 -9.48
CA VAL A 149 1.14 -20.45 -9.24
C VAL A 149 1.20 -19.64 -7.96
N THR A 150 2.20 -19.89 -7.12
CA THR A 150 2.51 -19.00 -5.99
C THR A 150 3.68 -18.08 -6.33
N LEU A 151 3.56 -16.80 -5.97
CA LEU A 151 4.54 -15.75 -6.19
C LEU A 151 4.95 -15.15 -4.85
N HIS A 152 6.25 -15.17 -4.53
CA HIS A 152 6.76 -14.68 -3.27
C HIS A 152 7.89 -13.67 -3.47
N GLY A 153 7.84 -12.57 -2.74
CA GLY A 153 8.98 -11.70 -2.48
C GLY A 153 9.34 -11.85 -1.01
N VAL A 154 10.57 -12.26 -0.71
CA VAL A 154 10.96 -12.64 0.64
C VAL A 154 12.32 -12.06 1.00
N GLU A 155 12.42 -11.48 2.19
CA GLU A 155 13.66 -11.06 2.80
C GLU A 155 14.53 -12.27 3.13
N CYS A 156 15.83 -12.11 2.86
CA CYS A 156 16.84 -13.10 3.18
C CYS A 156 17.74 -12.57 4.31
N THR A 157 18.31 -13.48 5.08
CA THR A 157 19.45 -13.16 5.95
C THR A 157 20.74 -13.65 5.32
N ASP A 158 21.85 -13.04 5.73
CA ASP A 158 23.19 -13.60 5.59
C ASP A 158 23.62 -14.10 6.98
N ARG A 159 23.73 -15.41 7.15
CA ARG A 159 24.11 -16.00 8.45
C ARG A 159 25.60 -15.83 8.75
N ALA A 160 26.44 -15.57 7.75
CA ALA A 160 27.85 -15.25 7.99
C ALA A 160 27.98 -13.87 8.65
N ALA A 161 27.02 -12.97 8.40
CA ALA A 161 27.00 -11.61 8.94
C ALA A 161 26.14 -11.44 10.21
N ARG A 162 25.31 -12.42 10.58
CA ARG A 162 24.33 -12.27 11.68
C ARG A 162 24.25 -13.51 12.59
N LYS A 163 24.09 -13.26 13.90
CA LYS A 163 23.81 -14.31 14.90
C LYS A 163 22.51 -15.04 14.57
N GLY A 164 22.45 -16.34 14.87
CA GLY A 164 21.19 -17.08 14.85
C GLY A 164 20.24 -16.64 15.96
N TYR A 165 18.92 -16.79 15.77
CA TYR A 165 17.91 -16.43 16.79
C TYR A 165 18.11 -17.15 18.14
N ASP A 166 18.66 -18.36 18.12
CA ASP A 166 18.95 -19.14 19.33
C ASP A 166 20.22 -18.67 20.06
N GLU A 167 21.07 -17.87 19.40
CA GLU A 167 22.29 -17.29 19.96
C GLU A 167 22.06 -15.89 20.54
N MET A 168 20.91 -15.28 20.25
CA MET A 168 20.53 -13.96 20.75
C MET A 168 19.99 -14.05 22.19
N SER A 169 20.48 -13.17 23.06
CA SER A 169 19.81 -12.88 24.32
C SER A 169 18.39 -12.34 24.09
N ALA A 170 17.51 -12.41 25.11
CA ALA A 170 16.14 -11.91 25.00
C ALA A 170 16.09 -10.41 24.61
N GLU A 171 17.04 -9.61 25.10
CA GLU A 171 17.13 -8.19 24.77
C GLU A 171 17.62 -7.95 23.33
N GLU A 172 18.64 -8.69 22.87
CA GLU A 172 19.09 -8.63 21.47
C GLU A 172 17.98 -9.06 20.51
N LEU A 173 17.29 -10.16 20.82
CA LEU A 173 16.17 -10.66 20.04
C LEU A 173 15.02 -9.66 20.01
N ARG A 174 14.70 -9.03 21.14
CA ARG A 174 13.69 -7.98 21.22
C ARG A 174 14.04 -6.80 20.32
N ARG A 175 15.26 -6.26 20.43
CA ARG A 175 15.73 -5.15 19.58
C ARG A 175 15.66 -5.53 18.09
N PHE A 176 16.05 -6.75 17.74
CA PHE A 176 15.99 -7.24 16.38
C PHE A 176 14.56 -7.31 15.83
N ILE A 177 13.65 -7.91 16.59
CA ILE A 177 12.23 -8.03 16.22
C ILE A 177 11.58 -6.64 16.20
N GLU A 178 11.91 -5.74 17.12
CA GLU A 178 11.34 -4.38 17.16
C GLU A 178 11.66 -3.53 15.93
N ILE A 179 12.69 -3.87 15.13
CA ILE A 179 12.98 -3.14 13.89
C ILE A 179 11.87 -3.39 12.87
N ASP A 180 11.63 -4.65 12.49
CA ASP A 180 10.68 -4.99 11.41
C ASP A 180 9.70 -6.11 11.77
N GLY A 181 9.99 -6.91 12.80
CA GLY A 181 9.16 -8.05 13.19
C GLY A 181 9.68 -9.39 12.68
N HIS A 182 10.92 -9.47 12.21
CA HIS A 182 11.48 -10.67 11.60
C HIS A 182 11.77 -11.76 12.63
N VAL A 183 11.16 -12.93 12.48
CA VAL A 183 11.33 -14.11 13.36
C VAL A 183 11.62 -15.40 12.59
N GLY A 184 11.82 -15.30 11.28
CA GLY A 184 12.08 -16.46 10.45
C GLY A 184 12.83 -16.12 9.19
N LEU A 185 13.84 -15.24 9.24
CA LEU A 185 14.70 -15.05 8.09
C LEU A 185 15.47 -16.35 7.79
N GLU A 186 15.57 -16.64 6.50
CA GLU A 186 16.32 -17.76 5.95
C GLU A 186 17.25 -17.23 4.87
N GLU A 187 18.29 -17.97 4.54
CA GLU A 187 19.14 -17.66 3.39
C GLU A 187 18.38 -17.94 2.09
N GLU A 188 18.78 -17.29 0.99
CA GLU A 188 18.11 -17.39 -0.31
C GLU A 188 17.91 -18.84 -0.80
N HIS A 189 18.90 -19.71 -0.59
CA HIS A 189 18.86 -21.10 -1.02
C HIS A 189 17.96 -21.97 -0.13
N GLU A 190 17.80 -21.60 1.15
CA GLU A 190 16.93 -22.28 2.12
C GLU A 190 15.45 -22.08 1.72
N HIS A 191 15.08 -20.86 1.29
CA HIS A 191 13.74 -20.58 0.76
C HIS A 191 13.41 -21.50 -0.42
N ALA A 192 14.28 -21.57 -1.42
CA ALA A 192 14.07 -22.43 -2.58
C ALA A 192 13.98 -23.92 -2.21
N ALA A 193 14.84 -24.40 -1.31
CA ALA A 193 14.79 -25.78 -0.81
C ALA A 193 13.46 -26.07 -0.10
N ARG A 194 12.93 -25.12 0.67
CA ARG A 194 11.65 -25.25 1.37
C ARG A 194 10.49 -25.38 0.39
N PHE A 195 10.39 -24.51 -0.61
CA PHE A 195 9.32 -24.58 -1.61
C PHE A 195 9.33 -25.88 -2.41
N ARG A 196 10.51 -26.47 -2.68
CA ARG A 196 10.63 -27.76 -3.39
C ARG A 196 10.05 -28.95 -2.63
N LYS A 197 9.84 -28.85 -1.32
CA LYS A 197 9.11 -29.86 -0.56
C LYS A 197 7.63 -29.92 -0.97
N PHE A 198 7.09 -28.82 -1.48
CA PHE A 198 5.67 -28.64 -1.77
C PHE A 198 5.36 -28.59 -3.25
N PHE A 199 6.27 -28.09 -4.10
CA PHE A 199 5.99 -27.88 -5.52
C PHE A 199 7.03 -28.58 -6.41
N SER A 200 6.57 -29.19 -7.51
CA SER A 200 7.45 -29.87 -8.47
C SER A 200 8.30 -28.90 -9.30
N HIS A 201 7.81 -27.68 -9.53
CA HIS A 201 8.52 -26.62 -10.24
C HIS A 201 8.71 -25.41 -9.34
N VAL A 202 9.97 -25.07 -9.06
CA VAL A 202 10.36 -23.90 -8.26
C VAL A 202 11.43 -23.14 -9.01
N ALA A 203 11.15 -21.88 -9.31
CA ALA A 203 12.11 -20.93 -9.86
C ALA A 203 12.28 -19.78 -8.87
N TRP A 204 13.50 -19.33 -8.64
CA TRP A 204 13.76 -18.20 -7.77
C TRP A 204 14.95 -17.43 -8.32
N GLU A 205 15.01 -16.15 -8.01
CA GLU A 205 16.17 -15.34 -8.32
C GLU A 205 16.44 -14.35 -7.19
N PRO A 206 17.70 -14.27 -6.72
CA PRO A 206 18.08 -13.27 -5.75
C PRO A 206 17.93 -11.87 -6.37
N ARG A 207 17.52 -10.94 -5.51
CA ARG A 207 17.53 -9.52 -5.77
C ARG A 207 18.55 -8.91 -4.83
N TYR A 208 19.58 -8.36 -5.44
CA TYR A 208 20.54 -7.52 -4.75
C TYR A 208 19.82 -6.32 -4.11
N ALA A 209 20.54 -5.45 -3.38
CA ALA A 209 20.01 -4.26 -2.70
C ALA A 209 19.22 -3.25 -3.60
N LEU A 210 19.02 -3.58 -4.87
CA LEU A 210 18.11 -2.96 -5.83
C LEU A 210 16.61 -3.11 -5.49
N CYS A 211 16.26 -3.68 -4.34
CA CYS A 211 14.89 -3.68 -3.79
C CYS A 211 14.76 -2.85 -2.51
N LEU A 212 15.81 -2.14 -2.09
CA LEU A 212 15.81 -1.33 -0.87
C LEU A 212 15.56 0.15 -1.21
N SER A 213 14.76 0.83 -0.39
CA SER A 213 14.62 2.30 -0.44
C SER A 213 15.84 2.97 0.21
N SER A 214 16.00 4.27 -0.02
CA SER A 214 16.98 5.10 0.69
C SER A 214 16.90 4.94 2.22
N GLU A 215 15.68 4.93 2.79
CA GLU A 215 15.46 4.70 4.22
C GLU A 215 15.84 3.27 4.64
N GLU A 216 15.57 2.29 3.79
CA GLU A 216 15.90 0.90 4.06
C GLU A 216 17.42 0.69 4.12
N PHE A 217 18.20 1.31 3.21
CA PHE A 217 19.67 1.29 3.31
C PHE A 217 20.17 1.84 4.64
N LEU A 218 19.67 3.02 5.05
CA LEU A 218 20.03 3.63 6.32
C LEU A 218 19.62 2.74 7.50
N LYS A 219 18.44 2.12 7.43
CA LYS A 219 17.97 1.18 8.46
C LYS A 219 18.87 -0.06 8.55
N GLN A 220 19.27 -0.63 7.41
CA GLN A 220 20.18 -1.77 7.33
C GLN A 220 21.56 -1.44 7.90
N ALA A 221 22.08 -0.24 7.64
CA ALA A 221 23.32 0.24 8.23
C ALA A 221 23.19 0.51 9.74
N ASP A 222 22.29 1.42 10.11
CA ASP A 222 22.24 1.99 11.46
C ASP A 222 21.64 1.01 12.49
N ARG A 223 20.71 0.15 12.07
CA ARG A 223 19.99 -0.76 12.98
C ARG A 223 20.42 -2.21 12.87
N TYR A 224 20.78 -2.66 11.67
CA TYR A 224 21.22 -4.04 11.45
C TYR A 224 22.75 -4.20 11.36
N GLY A 225 23.50 -3.10 11.34
CA GLY A 225 24.97 -3.13 11.32
C GLY A 225 25.56 -3.69 10.03
N LEU A 226 24.81 -3.67 8.92
CA LEU A 226 25.33 -4.11 7.62
C LEU A 226 26.38 -3.12 7.10
N PRO A 227 27.49 -3.62 6.53
CA PRO A 227 28.53 -2.75 6.00
C PRO A 227 28.08 -2.11 4.68
N PHE A 228 28.13 -0.77 4.64
CA PHE A 228 28.00 0.05 3.44
C PHE A 228 29.11 1.11 3.45
N GLU A 229 29.42 1.70 2.31
CA GLU A 229 30.39 2.78 2.22
C GLU A 229 29.89 4.03 2.97
N ASP A 230 30.74 4.61 3.83
CA ASP A 230 30.36 5.73 4.70
C ASP A 230 29.89 6.96 3.90
N ASP A 231 30.54 7.25 2.77
CA ASP A 231 30.18 8.37 1.89
C ASP A 231 28.81 8.16 1.22
N PHE A 232 28.45 6.92 0.90
CA PHE A 232 27.12 6.58 0.42
C PHE A 232 26.05 6.79 1.49
N LEU A 233 26.30 6.34 2.72
CA LEU A 233 25.37 6.56 3.84
C LEU A 233 25.20 8.05 4.15
N ASP A 234 26.28 8.82 4.15
CA ASP A 234 26.24 10.27 4.37
C ASP A 234 25.48 10.99 3.24
N TYR A 235 25.66 10.56 2.00
CA TYR A 235 24.84 11.02 0.88
C TYR A 235 23.35 10.78 1.13
N LEU A 236 22.95 9.55 1.48
CA LEU A 236 21.55 9.20 1.76
C LEU A 236 20.96 10.00 2.93
N ARG A 237 21.75 10.23 3.99
CA ARG A 237 21.35 11.05 5.14
C ARG A 237 21.10 12.51 4.74
N GLY A 238 21.88 13.03 3.80
CA GLY A 238 21.77 14.40 3.29
C GLY A 238 20.61 14.67 2.33
N LEU A 239 19.89 13.63 1.86
CA LEU A 239 18.80 13.81 0.91
C LEU A 239 17.59 14.53 1.53
N SER A 240 17.10 15.56 0.85
CA SER A 240 15.77 16.13 1.09
C SER A 240 14.66 15.13 0.72
N PHE A 241 13.42 15.41 1.13
CA PHE A 241 12.26 14.56 0.78
C PHE A 241 12.12 14.32 -0.73
N LYS A 242 12.30 15.37 -1.55
CA LYS A 242 12.20 15.27 -3.01
C LYS A 242 13.33 14.43 -3.61
N GLU A 243 14.54 14.57 -3.07
CA GLU A 243 15.70 13.79 -3.53
C GLU A 243 15.60 12.33 -3.11
N ARG A 244 15.12 12.02 -1.90
CA ARG A 244 14.81 10.63 -1.48
C ARG A 244 13.81 9.97 -2.42
N ARG A 245 12.71 10.69 -2.72
CA ARG A 245 11.71 10.21 -3.68
C ARG A 245 12.33 9.97 -5.05
N ALA A 246 13.16 10.89 -5.55
CA ALA A 246 13.84 10.73 -6.84
C ALA A 246 14.81 9.54 -6.84
N PHE A 247 15.54 9.32 -5.74
CA PHE A 247 16.41 8.15 -5.55
C PHE A 247 15.60 6.85 -5.61
N ASP A 248 14.49 6.76 -4.86
CA ASP A 248 13.65 5.56 -4.83
C ASP A 248 12.98 5.29 -6.19
N ILE A 249 12.59 6.34 -6.93
CA ILE A 249 12.12 6.26 -8.32
C ILE A 249 13.20 5.70 -9.24
N ALA A 250 14.43 6.21 -9.13
CA ALA A 250 15.56 5.76 -9.94
C ALA A 250 15.89 4.28 -9.67
N MET A 251 15.89 3.87 -8.39
CA MET A 251 16.08 2.48 -7.99
C MET A 251 14.98 1.57 -8.56
N GLY A 252 13.71 1.98 -8.45
CA GLY A 252 12.59 1.27 -9.07
C GLY A 252 12.71 1.17 -10.60
N TYR A 253 13.27 2.19 -11.24
CA TYR A 253 13.49 2.21 -12.70
C TYR A 253 14.56 1.20 -13.11
N VAL A 254 15.69 1.21 -12.41
CA VAL A 254 16.78 0.27 -12.61
C VAL A 254 16.30 -1.16 -12.41
N PHE A 255 15.56 -1.43 -11.33
CA PHE A 255 14.93 -2.74 -11.11
C PHE A 255 14.04 -3.16 -12.28
N GLY A 256 13.17 -2.25 -12.74
CA GLY A 256 12.29 -2.50 -13.88
C GLY A 256 13.06 -2.82 -15.16
N LYS A 257 14.17 -2.12 -15.42
CA LYS A 257 15.02 -2.37 -16.60
C LYS A 257 15.79 -3.67 -16.53
N ILE A 258 16.28 -4.06 -15.35
CA ILE A 258 16.89 -5.37 -15.13
C ILE A 258 15.89 -6.48 -15.47
N SER A 259 14.66 -6.36 -14.97
CA SER A 259 13.58 -7.33 -15.25
C SER A 259 13.18 -7.33 -16.74
N ASP A 260 13.11 -6.16 -17.37
CA ASP A 260 12.77 -6.02 -18.79
C ASP A 260 13.82 -6.64 -19.72
N LEU A 261 15.09 -6.49 -19.35
CA LEU A 261 16.24 -6.97 -20.12
C LEU A 261 16.68 -8.38 -19.71
N ASN A 262 15.98 -8.99 -18.74
CA ASN A 262 16.32 -10.30 -18.18
C ASN A 262 17.78 -10.39 -17.71
N LEU A 263 18.26 -9.31 -17.09
CA LEU A 263 19.63 -9.24 -16.58
C LEU A 263 19.72 -10.03 -15.27
N HIS A 264 20.66 -10.96 -15.21
CA HIS A 264 20.89 -11.77 -14.02
C HIS A 264 21.87 -11.03 -13.11
N LEU A 265 21.48 -10.89 -11.84
CA LEU A 265 22.31 -10.29 -10.80
C LEU A 265 23.14 -11.37 -10.11
N PRO A 266 24.20 -11.01 -9.36
CA PRO A 266 24.99 -11.97 -8.59
C PRO A 266 24.12 -12.84 -7.67
N GLU A 267 24.56 -14.08 -7.44
CA GLU A 267 23.95 -15.08 -6.55
C GLU A 267 24.22 -14.74 -5.07
N SER A 268 23.88 -13.52 -4.68
CA SER A 268 23.80 -13.10 -3.29
C SER A 268 22.85 -11.92 -3.17
N GLY A 269 21.84 -12.04 -2.32
CA GLY A 269 20.87 -10.98 -2.11
C GLY A 269 20.21 -11.05 -0.74
N LEU A 270 19.88 -9.87 -0.20
CA LEU A 270 19.05 -9.74 1.00
C LEU A 270 17.56 -9.91 0.69
N TYR A 271 17.22 -10.26 -0.55
CA TYR A 271 15.86 -10.43 -1.00
C TYR A 271 15.79 -11.46 -2.13
N VAL A 272 14.71 -12.24 -2.21
CA VAL A 272 14.49 -13.22 -3.28
C VAL A 272 13.09 -13.06 -3.86
N LEU A 273 12.99 -13.15 -5.18
CA LEU A 273 11.71 -13.40 -5.85
C LEU A 273 11.61 -14.88 -6.16
N LEU A 274 10.47 -15.50 -5.86
CA LEU A 274 10.25 -16.93 -6.02
C LEU A 274 8.90 -17.20 -6.67
N LYS A 275 8.91 -18.10 -7.65
CA LYS A 275 7.72 -18.69 -8.27
C LYS A 275 7.69 -20.20 -8.02
N ALA A 276 6.52 -20.74 -7.68
CA ALA A 276 6.37 -22.19 -7.57
C ALA A 276 4.99 -22.68 -8.04
N SER A 277 4.96 -23.88 -8.62
CA SER A 277 3.75 -24.56 -9.08
C SER A 277 3.98 -26.08 -9.21
N ASP A 278 2.89 -26.85 -9.21
CA ASP A 278 2.93 -28.27 -9.61
C ASP A 278 2.90 -28.45 -11.14
N ALA A 279 2.63 -27.37 -11.90
CA ALA A 279 2.74 -27.34 -13.36
C ALA A 279 4.04 -26.65 -13.80
N PRO A 280 4.53 -26.93 -15.03
CA PRO A 280 5.68 -26.23 -15.57
C PRO A 280 5.49 -24.71 -15.55
N LEU A 281 6.50 -23.99 -15.06
CA LEU A 281 6.49 -22.52 -14.99
C LEU A 281 6.83 -21.94 -16.37
N GLY A 282 6.17 -20.84 -16.74
CA GLY A 282 6.58 -20.01 -17.86
C GLY A 282 7.83 -19.19 -17.55
N PRO A 283 8.15 -18.19 -18.39
CA PRO A 283 9.23 -17.24 -18.13
C PRO A 283 9.16 -16.64 -16.73
N PHE A 284 10.32 -16.49 -16.06
CA PHE A 284 10.35 -15.95 -14.70
C PHE A 284 9.84 -14.51 -14.64
N TYR A 285 10.17 -13.70 -15.63
CA TYR A 285 9.69 -12.33 -15.73
C TYR A 285 8.70 -12.18 -16.85
N ASN A 286 7.77 -11.25 -16.66
CA ASN A 286 6.97 -10.70 -17.74
C ASN A 286 6.07 -11.74 -18.45
N GLU A 287 5.74 -12.85 -17.78
CA GLU A 287 4.95 -13.95 -18.34
C GLU A 287 3.58 -13.50 -18.85
N HIS A 288 3.00 -12.50 -18.20
CA HIS A 288 1.70 -11.89 -18.51
C HIS A 288 1.81 -10.37 -18.62
N ARG A 289 2.94 -9.87 -19.17
CA ARG A 289 3.19 -8.44 -19.32
C ARG A 289 2.21 -7.82 -20.32
N ASP A 290 1.16 -7.22 -19.80
CA ASP A 290 0.29 -6.30 -20.51
C ASP A 290 0.03 -5.08 -19.62
N ARG A 291 0.75 -4.00 -19.90
CA ARG A 291 0.70 -2.75 -19.15
C ARG A 291 -0.14 -1.67 -19.85
N ARG A 292 -0.81 -1.98 -20.96
CA ARG A 292 -1.56 -0.98 -21.76
C ARG A 292 -2.63 -0.28 -20.92
N ASN A 293 -3.31 -1.03 -20.06
CA ASN A 293 -4.37 -0.52 -19.17
C ASN A 293 -3.84 0.25 -17.95
N LEU A 294 -2.52 0.18 -17.66
CA LEU A 294 -1.92 0.95 -16.56
C LEU A 294 -1.77 2.43 -16.90
N PHE A 295 -1.60 2.74 -18.19
CA PHE A 295 -1.27 4.08 -18.68
C PHE A 295 -2.37 4.70 -19.55
N SER A 296 -3.47 3.98 -19.79
CA SER A 296 -4.60 4.51 -20.55
C SER A 296 -5.47 5.41 -19.66
N GLU A 297 -5.59 6.69 -20.02
CA GLU A 297 -6.50 7.67 -19.38
C GLU A 297 -7.98 7.20 -19.36
N SER A 298 -8.35 6.29 -20.26
CA SER A 298 -9.69 5.72 -20.42
C SER A 298 -10.14 4.77 -19.30
N ALA A 299 -9.26 4.38 -18.37
CA ALA A 299 -9.58 3.44 -17.33
C ALA A 299 -10.33 4.04 -16.12
N GLN A 300 -10.83 5.27 -16.24
CA GLN A 300 -11.83 5.85 -15.34
C GLN A 300 -13.28 5.41 -15.68
N GLY A 301 -13.50 4.75 -16.82
CA GLY A 301 -14.86 4.43 -17.32
C GLY A 301 -15.21 2.95 -17.54
N ALA A 302 -14.32 2.00 -17.23
CA ALA A 302 -14.53 0.60 -17.61
C ALA A 302 -14.68 -0.36 -16.40
N VAL A 303 -15.78 -0.21 -15.67
CA VAL A 303 -16.40 -1.34 -14.94
C VAL A 303 -17.78 -1.54 -15.56
N SER A 304 -17.82 -2.27 -16.67
CA SER A 304 -19.06 -2.68 -17.33
C SER A 304 -19.32 -4.15 -17.03
N ALA A 305 -20.32 -4.41 -16.18
CA ALA A 305 -21.39 -5.37 -16.47
C ALA A 305 -22.49 -5.30 -15.38
N ALA A 306 -23.49 -4.40 -15.56
CA ALA A 306 -24.93 -4.69 -15.42
C ALA A 306 -25.79 -3.40 -15.42
N SER A 307 -26.72 -3.35 -16.39
CA SER A 307 -27.96 -2.55 -16.52
C SER A 307 -27.90 -1.04 -16.87
N PRO A 308 -28.73 -0.59 -17.84
CA PRO A 308 -28.79 0.81 -18.28
C PRO A 308 -29.78 1.60 -17.41
N ILE A 309 -29.23 2.43 -16.53
CA ILE A 309 -29.96 3.56 -15.95
C ILE A 309 -29.11 4.78 -16.29
N THR A 310 -29.66 5.69 -17.09
CA THR A 310 -29.14 7.03 -17.45
C THR A 310 -27.95 7.47 -16.61
N ALA A 311 -26.74 7.26 -17.11
CA ALA A 311 -25.51 7.56 -16.38
C ALA A 311 -25.31 9.07 -16.32
N ALA A 312 -25.64 9.67 -15.16
CA ALA A 312 -25.16 11.01 -14.83
C ALA A 312 -23.61 11.01 -14.81
N THR A 313 -23.02 11.94 -15.54
CA THR A 313 -21.57 12.13 -15.70
C THR A 313 -20.97 12.52 -14.36
N GLN A 314 -19.97 11.78 -13.88
CA GLN A 314 -19.22 12.13 -12.67
C GLN A 314 -18.04 13.04 -13.04
N LEU A 315 -17.80 14.08 -12.24
CA LEU A 315 -16.68 15.00 -12.37
C LEU A 315 -15.79 14.91 -11.11
N CYS A 316 -14.51 14.62 -11.30
CA CYS A 316 -13.51 14.54 -10.23
C CYS A 316 -12.81 15.89 -10.08
N LEU A 317 -13.03 16.60 -8.98
CA LEU A 317 -12.56 17.97 -8.76
C LEU A 317 -11.06 18.02 -8.44
N ASP A 318 -10.59 17.20 -7.51
CA ASP A 318 -9.20 17.11 -7.03
C ASP A 318 -8.19 16.56 -8.06
N ARG A 319 -8.64 16.27 -9.28
CA ARG A 319 -7.81 15.76 -10.39
C ARG A 319 -8.10 16.46 -11.71
N ASN A 320 -8.95 17.47 -11.71
CA ASN A 320 -9.28 18.24 -12.89
C ASN A 320 -8.47 19.54 -12.87
N ILE A 321 -7.69 19.77 -13.93
CA ILE A 321 -6.84 20.95 -14.06
C ILE A 321 -7.64 22.25 -14.27
N GLU A 322 -8.92 22.11 -14.65
CA GLU A 322 -9.83 23.23 -14.83
C GLU A 322 -10.53 23.64 -13.52
N VAL A 323 -10.28 22.91 -12.43
CA VAL A 323 -10.82 23.20 -11.10
C VAL A 323 -9.85 24.04 -10.31
N GLU A 324 -10.36 25.08 -9.67
CA GLU A 324 -9.58 26.02 -8.89
C GLU A 324 -9.77 25.76 -7.39
N PHE A 325 -8.66 25.54 -6.68
CA PHE A 325 -8.61 25.48 -5.22
C PHE A 325 -8.09 26.81 -4.69
N ASP A 326 -8.75 27.38 -3.68
CA ASP A 326 -8.31 28.63 -3.06
C ASP A 326 -7.18 28.45 -2.03
N ASP A 327 -6.75 29.56 -1.41
CA ASP A 327 -5.67 29.58 -0.41
C ASP A 327 -6.00 28.82 0.90
N GLY A 328 -7.25 28.36 1.08
CA GLY A 328 -7.63 27.47 2.17
C GLY A 328 -7.06 26.05 2.02
N TRP A 329 -6.61 25.74 0.80
CA TRP A 329 -5.95 24.49 0.43
C TRP A 329 -4.44 24.66 0.32
N PHE A 330 -3.73 23.59 0.67
CA PHE A 330 -2.32 23.44 0.37
C PHE A 330 -2.12 22.24 -0.52
N GLU A 331 -1.57 22.52 -1.68
CA GLU A 331 -1.02 21.54 -2.58
C GLU A 331 0.44 21.35 -2.21
N PRO A 332 0.82 20.31 -1.44
CA PRO A 332 2.18 19.83 -1.63
C PRO A 332 2.26 19.47 -3.12
N ASN A 333 3.25 20.01 -3.83
CA ASN A 333 3.59 19.70 -5.23
C ASN A 333 3.96 18.21 -5.43
N VAL A 334 3.12 17.30 -4.94
CA VAL A 334 3.42 15.91 -4.69
C VAL A 334 2.13 15.12 -4.80
N LEU A 335 2.19 14.12 -5.66
CA LEU A 335 1.08 13.24 -5.94
C LEU A 335 1.16 11.93 -5.13
N PRO A 336 0.01 11.27 -4.82
CA PRO A 336 -1.35 11.65 -5.24
C PRO A 336 -1.78 12.98 -4.61
N PRO A 337 -2.64 13.78 -5.27
CA PRO A 337 -3.01 15.09 -4.76
C PRO A 337 -3.95 14.86 -3.57
N ILE A 338 -3.37 14.66 -2.39
CA ILE A 338 -4.12 14.81 -1.15
C ILE A 338 -4.19 16.30 -0.94
N ALA A 339 -5.32 16.89 -1.30
CA ALA A 339 -5.57 18.29 -1.05
C ALA A 339 -5.61 18.47 0.47
N ARG A 340 -4.65 19.25 1.01
CA ARG A 340 -4.61 19.51 2.44
C ARG A 340 -5.43 20.74 2.71
N TRP A 341 -6.52 20.54 3.40
CA TRP A 341 -7.33 21.63 3.89
C TRP A 341 -6.71 22.17 5.18
N MET A 342 -6.25 23.42 5.13
CA MET A 342 -5.48 24.07 6.22
C MET A 342 -6.12 25.36 6.73
N GLY A 343 -6.91 26.05 5.92
CA GLY A 343 -7.70 27.20 6.38
C GLY A 343 -8.93 26.76 7.19
N GLN A 344 -9.47 27.62 8.05
CA GLN A 344 -10.78 27.33 8.68
C GLN A 344 -11.91 27.26 7.63
N GLN A 345 -11.66 27.82 6.46
CA GLN A 345 -12.51 27.76 5.27
C GLN A 345 -11.62 27.44 4.08
N ALA A 346 -12.14 26.67 3.13
CA ALA A 346 -11.49 26.39 1.86
C ALA A 346 -12.54 26.14 0.78
N ALA A 347 -12.33 26.74 -0.39
CA ALA A 347 -13.27 26.70 -1.50
C ALA A 347 -12.68 25.99 -2.73
N ILE A 348 -13.55 25.31 -3.46
CA ILE A 348 -13.26 24.62 -4.72
C ILE A 348 -14.24 25.15 -5.77
N ARG A 349 -13.73 25.78 -6.83
CA ARG A 349 -14.54 26.31 -7.94
C ARG A 349 -14.46 25.40 -9.15
N PHE A 350 -15.62 25.08 -9.72
CA PHE A 350 -15.71 24.14 -10.84
C PHE A 350 -16.96 24.39 -11.69
N SER A 351 -16.90 23.99 -12.96
CA SER A 351 -18.03 24.03 -13.87
C SER A 351 -18.73 22.67 -13.96
N ALA A 352 -20.06 22.65 -13.85
CA ALA A 352 -20.89 21.47 -14.05
C ALA A 352 -22.27 21.85 -14.62
N ALA A 353 -22.91 20.96 -15.38
CA ALA A 353 -24.27 21.20 -15.86
C ALA A 353 -25.32 21.13 -14.74
N LYS A 354 -25.11 20.22 -13.79
CA LYS A 354 -25.93 20.01 -12.61
C LYS A 354 -25.12 19.28 -11.55
N VAL A 355 -25.39 19.56 -10.27
CA VAL A 355 -24.87 18.80 -9.13
C VAL A 355 -26.03 18.17 -8.37
N SER A 356 -26.05 16.84 -8.30
CA SER A 356 -27.06 16.03 -7.63
C SER A 356 -26.51 15.31 -6.39
N GLU A 357 -25.19 15.14 -6.33
CA GLU A 357 -24.49 14.51 -5.21
C GLU A 357 -23.04 15.00 -5.17
N ILE A 358 -22.52 15.17 -3.96
CA ILE A 358 -21.09 15.40 -3.69
C ILE A 358 -20.57 14.21 -2.89
N ARG A 359 -19.44 13.66 -3.32
CA ARG A 359 -18.70 12.64 -2.58
C ARG A 359 -17.30 13.16 -2.29
N LEU A 360 -16.78 12.83 -1.12
CA LEU A 360 -15.38 13.08 -0.77
C LEU A 360 -14.95 12.15 0.35
N ASP A 361 -13.65 11.85 0.39
CA ASP A 361 -13.01 11.14 1.48
C ASP A 361 -12.22 12.14 2.30
N LEU A 362 -12.32 12.04 3.63
CA LEU A 362 -11.59 12.91 4.54
C LEU A 362 -10.95 12.13 5.69
N THR A 363 -9.80 12.61 6.17
CA THR A 363 -9.16 12.14 7.40
C THR A 363 -8.40 13.27 8.09
N THR A 364 -8.10 13.11 9.37
CA THR A 364 -7.26 14.04 10.13
C THR A 364 -6.52 13.31 11.25
N HIS A 365 -5.31 13.78 11.55
CA HIS A 365 -4.43 13.25 12.60
C HIS A 365 -4.37 14.15 13.85
N LEU A 366 -5.33 15.06 14.02
CA LEU A 366 -5.37 15.95 15.17
C LEU A 366 -5.32 15.14 16.50
N PRO A 367 -4.32 15.40 17.36
CA PRO A 367 -4.01 14.51 18.49
C PRO A 367 -5.06 14.53 19.61
N ASP A 368 -5.94 15.53 19.63
CA ASP A 368 -6.91 15.79 20.70
C ASP A 368 -8.38 15.58 20.30
N LEU A 369 -8.66 14.89 19.17
CA LEU A 369 -10.04 14.69 18.65
C LEU A 369 -11.02 14.12 19.68
N HIS A 370 -10.56 13.27 20.60
CA HIS A 370 -11.39 12.72 21.67
C HIS A 370 -11.83 13.76 22.70
N ALA A 371 -10.94 14.69 23.06
CA ALA A 371 -11.22 15.74 24.03
C ALA A 371 -11.89 16.96 23.39
N ARG A 372 -11.55 17.23 22.13
CA ARG A 372 -12.06 18.34 21.33
C ARG A 372 -12.38 17.83 19.91
N PRO A 373 -13.62 17.40 19.67
CA PRO A 373 -14.06 16.95 18.36
C PRO A 373 -13.87 18.05 17.32
N LEU A 374 -13.55 17.66 16.08
CA LEU A 374 -13.42 18.57 14.96
C LEU A 374 -14.79 18.76 14.30
N GLY A 375 -15.34 19.97 14.32
CA GLY A 375 -16.57 20.31 13.63
C GLY A 375 -16.30 20.62 12.17
N VAL A 376 -17.06 20.02 11.26
CA VAL A 376 -16.94 20.20 9.80
C VAL A 376 -18.29 20.55 9.21
N GLU A 377 -18.31 21.48 8.27
CA GLU A 377 -19.48 21.92 7.53
C GLU A 377 -19.17 21.99 6.03
N LEU A 378 -20.15 21.62 5.20
CA LEU A 378 -20.05 21.70 3.75
C LEU A 378 -21.12 22.64 3.21
N PHE A 379 -20.75 23.47 2.26
CA PHE A 379 -21.63 24.41 1.57
C PHE A 379 -21.47 24.27 0.06
N LEU A 380 -22.55 24.55 -0.67
CA LEU A 380 -22.54 24.68 -2.12
C LEU A 380 -23.15 26.03 -2.49
N ASN A 381 -22.39 26.88 -3.16
CA ASN A 381 -22.79 28.25 -3.53
C ASN A 381 -23.30 29.07 -2.32
N GLY A 382 -22.65 28.90 -1.16
CA GLY A 382 -23.02 29.57 0.09
C GLY A 382 -24.17 28.91 0.87
N GLU A 383 -24.85 27.91 0.31
CA GLU A 383 -25.94 27.19 0.98
C GLU A 383 -25.42 25.94 1.70
N LYS A 384 -25.79 25.78 2.97
CA LYS A 384 -25.27 24.71 3.83
C LYS A 384 -25.87 23.36 3.44
N LEU A 385 -25.03 22.42 3.04
CA LEU A 385 -25.44 21.06 2.71
C LEU A 385 -25.51 20.16 3.94
N CYS A 386 -24.45 20.15 4.75
CA CYS A 386 -24.39 19.33 5.97
C CYS A 386 -23.38 19.86 6.99
N ALA A 387 -23.46 19.34 8.21
CA ALA A 387 -22.47 19.54 9.27
C ALA A 387 -22.35 18.29 10.14
N PHE A 388 -21.15 17.99 10.62
CA PHE A 388 -20.87 16.83 11.46
C PHE A 388 -19.63 17.08 12.33
N SER A 389 -19.35 16.15 13.25
CA SER A 389 -18.15 16.22 14.12
C SER A 389 -17.36 14.92 14.08
N LEU A 390 -16.03 15.04 14.00
CA LEU A 390 -15.09 13.92 14.05
C LEU A 390 -14.52 13.78 15.46
N TRP A 391 -14.62 12.58 16.01
CA TRP A 391 -14.21 12.26 17.39
C TRP A 391 -12.97 11.37 17.46
N ARG A 392 -12.56 10.80 16.33
CA ARG A 392 -11.44 9.87 16.19
C ARG A 392 -10.79 10.07 14.82
N TYR A 393 -9.50 9.74 14.72
CA TYR A 393 -8.81 9.67 13.44
C TYR A 393 -9.32 8.49 12.61
N GLY A 394 -9.23 8.60 11.29
CA GLY A 394 -9.63 7.57 10.34
C GLY A 394 -10.31 8.15 9.10
N TRP A 395 -10.24 7.39 8.01
CA TRP A 395 -10.88 7.75 6.74
C TRP A 395 -12.41 7.66 6.83
N LEU A 396 -13.07 8.77 6.50
CA LEU A 396 -14.51 8.90 6.37
C LEU A 396 -14.87 9.17 4.91
N GLU A 397 -15.65 8.27 4.31
CA GLU A 397 -16.31 8.51 3.03
C GLU A 397 -17.62 9.27 3.27
N LEU A 398 -17.71 10.49 2.74
CA LEU A 398 -18.94 11.29 2.75
C LEU A 398 -19.67 11.16 1.42
N ARG A 399 -20.99 11.05 1.50
CA ARG A 399 -21.91 11.18 0.36
C ARG A 399 -23.04 12.12 0.74
N VAL A 400 -23.10 13.25 0.06
CA VAL A 400 -24.02 14.35 0.37
C VAL A 400 -24.94 14.55 -0.84
N PRO A 401 -26.23 14.15 -0.77
CA PRO A 401 -27.18 14.43 -1.83
C PRO A 401 -27.45 15.93 -1.91
N VAL A 402 -27.53 16.47 -3.13
CA VAL A 402 -27.81 17.88 -3.39
C VAL A 402 -29.23 18.01 -3.93
N SER A 403 -30.03 18.89 -3.32
CA SER A 403 -31.40 19.14 -3.75
C SER A 403 -31.43 19.77 -5.15
N GLY A 404 -32.52 19.54 -5.89
CA GLY A 404 -32.65 20.02 -7.27
C GLY A 404 -32.51 21.53 -7.42
N ASP A 405 -32.92 22.28 -6.40
CA ASP A 405 -32.91 23.76 -6.37
C ASP A 405 -31.50 24.33 -6.15
N LEU A 406 -30.63 23.61 -5.44
CA LEU A 406 -29.22 23.98 -5.22
C LEU A 406 -28.30 23.45 -6.33
N GLY A 407 -28.74 22.37 -6.98
CA GLY A 407 -27.96 21.65 -7.97
C GLY A 407 -27.94 22.25 -9.36
N GLY A 408 -28.74 23.29 -9.66
CA GLY A 408 -28.82 23.93 -10.97
C GLY A 408 -28.53 25.42 -10.89
N VAL A 409 -27.39 25.86 -11.44
CA VAL A 409 -27.01 27.28 -11.49
C VAL A 409 -27.02 27.75 -12.94
N ALA A 410 -27.55 28.95 -13.20
CA ALA A 410 -27.76 29.47 -14.56
C ALA A 410 -26.48 29.55 -15.41
N ASN A 411 -25.32 29.73 -14.76
CA ASN A 411 -24.03 29.87 -15.44
C ASN A 411 -23.22 28.57 -15.47
N GLY A 412 -23.70 27.50 -14.81
CA GLY A 412 -22.97 26.23 -14.68
C GLY A 412 -21.77 26.27 -13.75
N GLU A 413 -21.50 27.38 -13.08
CA GLU A 413 -20.38 27.54 -12.13
C GLU A 413 -20.84 27.22 -10.70
N PHE A 414 -20.03 26.46 -9.99
CA PHE A 414 -20.27 26.05 -8.61
C PHE A 414 -19.06 26.34 -7.72
N GLU A 415 -19.33 26.69 -6.47
CA GLU A 415 -18.34 26.81 -5.40
C GLU A 415 -18.70 25.84 -4.27
N LEU A 416 -17.87 24.82 -4.06
CA LEU A 416 -17.95 23.91 -2.92
C LEU A 416 -17.03 24.43 -1.83
N GLU A 417 -17.60 24.82 -0.69
CA GLU A 417 -16.86 25.34 0.46
C GLU A 417 -16.88 24.34 1.61
N LEU A 418 -15.71 24.07 2.19
CA LEU A 418 -15.54 23.29 3.41
C LEU A 418 -15.15 24.23 4.55
N ARG A 419 -15.82 24.10 5.71
CA ARG A 419 -15.52 24.87 6.92
C ARG A 419 -15.26 23.98 8.11
N ALA A 420 -14.25 24.32 8.90
CA ALA A 420 -13.90 23.62 10.12
C ALA A 420 -13.78 24.62 11.25
N ASP A 421 -14.30 24.24 12.41
CA ASP A 421 -14.22 25.08 13.62
C ASP A 421 -12.76 25.29 14.07
N ARG A 422 -11.88 24.35 13.70
CA ARG A 422 -10.44 24.47 13.81
C ARG A 422 -9.73 23.74 12.68
N THR A 423 -8.71 24.38 12.16
CA THR A 423 -7.64 23.74 11.40
C THR A 423 -6.33 24.22 12.00
N TRP A 424 -5.25 23.46 11.84
CA TRP A 424 -3.94 23.98 12.19
C TRP A 424 -3.29 24.58 10.95
N GLN A 425 -2.97 25.87 11.02
CA GLN A 425 -2.23 26.54 9.95
C GLN A 425 -0.74 26.21 10.07
N PRO A 426 -0.06 25.81 8.98
CA PRO A 426 1.39 25.93 8.96
C PRO A 426 1.79 27.41 9.08
N ARG A 427 2.93 27.67 9.72
CA ARG A 427 3.44 29.04 9.83
C ARG A 427 3.78 29.60 8.45
N PRO A 428 3.68 30.92 8.23
CA PRO A 428 4.30 31.53 7.07
C PRO A 428 5.84 31.48 7.23
N VAL A 429 6.45 30.47 6.58
CA VAL A 429 7.84 30.36 6.09
C VAL A 429 8.97 29.97 7.08
N ALA A 430 9.87 29.12 6.56
CA ALA A 430 11.32 28.99 6.80
C ALA A 430 11.88 27.95 7.81
N ASP A 431 11.17 26.86 8.13
CA ASP A 431 11.81 25.74 8.83
C ASP A 431 11.56 24.42 8.09
N GLU A 432 12.56 23.96 7.32
CA GLU A 432 12.50 22.74 6.51
C GLU A 432 12.53 21.45 7.37
N THR A 433 12.63 21.58 8.70
CA THR A 433 12.91 20.44 9.60
C THR A 433 11.69 19.85 10.31
N ARG A 434 10.48 20.43 10.14
CA ARG A 434 9.26 19.91 10.78
C ARG A 434 8.20 19.49 9.78
N ASP A 435 7.66 18.30 10.01
CA ASP A 435 6.63 17.69 9.20
C ASP A 435 5.23 18.16 9.64
N ASP A 436 4.67 19.14 8.93
CA ASP A 436 3.35 19.71 9.20
C ASP A 436 2.17 18.77 8.85
N ARG A 437 2.44 17.50 8.49
CA ARG A 437 1.43 16.47 8.16
C ARG A 437 0.42 16.21 9.28
N GLU A 438 0.81 16.34 10.54
CA GLU A 438 0.01 15.87 11.67
C GLU A 438 -1.18 16.76 12.04
N LEU A 439 -1.32 17.94 11.43
CA LEU A 439 -2.20 18.98 11.95
C LEU A 439 -3.25 19.54 10.95
N SER A 440 -3.26 19.02 9.70
CA SER A 440 -4.21 19.40 8.64
C SER A 440 -5.37 18.40 8.50
N ILE A 441 -6.38 18.76 7.70
CA ILE A 441 -7.42 17.83 7.25
C ILE A 441 -7.07 17.39 5.83
N ALA A 442 -6.85 16.09 5.64
CA ALA A 442 -6.61 15.52 4.32
C ALA A 442 -7.96 15.24 3.65
N VAL A 443 -8.15 15.76 2.44
CA VAL A 443 -9.34 15.53 1.63
C VAL A 443 -8.93 15.01 0.26
N CYS A 444 -9.64 14.01 -0.25
CA CYS A 444 -9.47 13.50 -1.60
C CYS A 444 -10.81 12.96 -2.15
N ASN A 445 -10.85 12.57 -3.42
CA ASN A 445 -12.06 12.04 -4.07
C ASN A 445 -13.23 12.96 -4.09
N ILE A 446 -12.94 14.22 -4.31
CA ILE A 446 -13.95 15.23 -4.36
C ILE A 446 -14.65 15.06 -5.71
N VAL A 447 -15.77 14.34 -5.72
CA VAL A 447 -16.52 13.96 -6.92
C VAL A 447 -17.90 14.57 -6.85
N VAL A 448 -18.32 15.19 -7.93
CA VAL A 448 -19.69 15.67 -8.12
C VAL A 448 -20.38 14.87 -9.22
N ARG A 449 -21.70 14.66 -9.09
CA ARG A 449 -22.51 13.89 -10.04
C ARG A 449 -23.70 14.67 -10.56
#